data_AF-A0A026VS32-F1
#
_entry.id   AF-A0A026VS32-F1
#
_cell.length_a   1.000
_cell.length_b   1.000
_cell.length_c   1.000
_cell.angle_alpha   90.00
_cell.angle_beta   90.00
_cell.angle_gamma   90.00
#
_symmetry.space_group_name_H-M   'P 1'
#
loop_
_entity.id
_entity.type
_entity.pdbx_description
1 polymer ?
#
loop_
_entity_poly.entity_id
_entity_poly.type
_entity_poly.pdbx_seq_one_letter_code
_entity_poly.pdbx_strand_id
1 'polypeptide(L)'
;MLIELKLIKRQDLVAVLAQLVRPQNDQAHIHVELSKDEIDNFVLAIATKRAAVHLVRDMADISVYCPEKRSGEKFGLPSGFYVMSEIAEATSAVLDTRVLQAFTKFAPYIDYIHISDQYSGRKQQE
;
A
#
# COMPACT_ATOMS: atom_id res chain seq x y z
N MET A 1 14.88 -3.73 -9.21
CA MET A 1 13.67 -2.88 -9.35
C MET A 1 12.84 -3.39 -10.51
N LEU A 2 11.58 -3.75 -10.27
CA LEU A 2 10.59 -4.18 -11.24
C LEU A 2 9.43 -3.17 -11.25
N ILE A 3 8.96 -2.80 -12.44
CA ILE A 3 7.81 -1.90 -12.59
C ILE A 3 6.76 -2.62 -13.43
N GLU A 4 5.57 -2.82 -12.87
CA GLU A 4 4.42 -3.44 -13.53
C GLU A 4 3.32 -2.40 -13.76
N LEU A 5 2.78 -2.34 -14.98
CA LEU A 5 1.64 -1.48 -15.31
C LEU A 5 0.36 -2.32 -15.35
N LYS A 6 -0.56 -2.06 -14.43
CA LYS A 6 -1.92 -2.61 -14.42
C LYS A 6 -2.85 -1.66 -15.13
N LEU A 7 -3.05 -1.93 -16.41
CA LEU A 7 -3.95 -1.18 -17.27
C LEU A 7 -5.35 -1.76 -17.20
N ILE A 8 -6.35 -0.88 -17.26
CA ILE A 8 -7.75 -1.31 -17.37
C ILE A 8 -8.03 -1.75 -18.80
N LYS A 9 -8.81 -2.83 -18.96
CA LYS A 9 -9.28 -3.26 -20.28
C LYS A 9 -10.26 -2.22 -20.84
N ARG A 10 -9.94 -1.68 -22.01
CA ARG A 10 -10.75 -0.66 -22.73
C ARG A 10 -11.29 -1.15 -24.08
N GLN A 11 -11.26 -2.46 -24.31
CA GLN A 11 -11.53 -3.04 -25.63
C GLN A 11 -13.02 -3.31 -25.88
N ASP A 12 -13.86 -3.34 -24.85
CA ASP A 12 -15.26 -3.70 -24.94
C ASP A 12 -16.19 -2.64 -24.34
N LEU A 13 -17.35 -2.45 -24.98
CA LEU A 13 -18.34 -1.44 -24.61
C LEU A 13 -18.87 -1.65 -23.19
N VAL A 14 -18.99 -2.91 -22.75
CA VAL A 14 -19.46 -3.26 -21.40
C VAL A 14 -18.45 -2.79 -20.35
N ALA A 15 -17.14 -3.03 -20.53
CA ALA A 15 -16.13 -2.51 -19.62
C ALA A 15 -16.07 -0.98 -19.58
N VAL A 16 -16.28 -0.30 -20.72
CA VAL A 16 -16.34 1.17 -20.76
C VAL A 16 -17.57 1.70 -20.00
N LEU A 17 -18.74 1.07 -20.17
CA LEU A 17 -19.95 1.44 -19.42
C LEU A 17 -19.81 1.15 -17.92
N ALA A 18 -19.16 0.05 -17.53
CA ALA A 18 -18.88 -0.25 -16.14
C ALA A 18 -17.98 0.80 -15.47
N GLN A 19 -17.07 1.42 -16.22
CA GLN A 19 -16.20 2.50 -15.73
C GLN A 19 -16.96 3.80 -15.44
N LEU A 20 -18.10 4.06 -16.10
CA LEU A 20 -18.97 5.19 -15.76
C LEU A 20 -19.59 5.04 -14.36
N VAL A 21 -19.84 3.80 -13.94
CA VAL A 21 -20.41 3.49 -12.61
C VAL A 21 -19.32 3.47 -11.53
N ARG A 22 -18.14 2.92 -11.85
CA ARG A 22 -16.99 2.88 -10.94
C ARG A 22 -15.71 3.26 -11.68
N PRO A 23 -15.28 4.53 -11.62
CA PRO A 23 -14.02 4.92 -12.23
C PRO A 23 -12.87 4.14 -11.59
N GLN A 24 -12.04 3.57 -12.45
CA GLN A 24 -10.76 2.98 -12.08
C GLN A 24 -9.67 3.75 -12.82
N ASN A 25 -8.55 3.96 -12.13
CA ASN A 25 -7.34 4.49 -12.74
C ASN A 25 -6.38 3.35 -13.05
N ASP A 26 -5.58 3.52 -14.10
CA ASP A 26 -4.43 2.64 -14.34
C ASP A 26 -3.48 2.72 -13.14
N GLN A 27 -2.82 1.61 -12.82
CA GLN A 27 -1.90 1.54 -11.67
C GLN A 27 -0.49 1.19 -12.13
N ALA A 28 0.51 1.82 -11.53
CA ALA A 28 1.90 1.42 -11.64
C ALA A 28 2.34 0.80 -10.31
N HIS A 29 2.76 -0.47 -10.35
CA HIS A 29 3.26 -1.21 -9.18
C HIS A 29 4.78 -1.23 -9.27
N ILE A 30 5.45 -0.58 -8.31
CA ILE A 30 6.90 -0.51 -8.24
C ILE A 30 7.36 -1.47 -7.16
N HIS A 31 8.11 -2.48 -7.56
CA HIS A 31 8.66 -3.50 -6.69
C HIS A 31 10.18 -3.30 -6.58
N VAL A 32 10.65 -3.08 -5.36
CA VAL A 32 12.07 -2.95 -5.06
C VAL A 32 12.44 -4.08 -4.10
N GLU A 33 13.35 -4.94 -4.56
CA GLU A 33 13.97 -5.94 -3.70
C GLU A 33 15.14 -5.28 -2.99
N LEU A 34 15.13 -5.36 -1.67
CA LEU A 34 16.12 -4.76 -0.79
C LEU A 34 17.01 -5.88 -0.23
N SER A 35 18.30 -5.59 -0.07
CA SER A 35 19.26 -6.55 0.50
C SER A 35 18.94 -6.80 1.98
N LYS A 36 18.93 -8.08 2.38
CA LYS A 36 18.59 -8.50 3.75
C LYS A 36 19.55 -7.96 4.82
N ASP A 37 20.78 -7.64 4.43
CA ASP A 37 21.82 -7.20 5.35
C ASP A 37 21.78 -5.69 5.62
N GLU A 38 20.95 -4.93 4.88
CA GLU A 38 20.92 -3.46 4.92
C GLU A 38 19.72 -2.87 5.67
N ILE A 39 18.72 -3.69 6.03
CA ILE A 39 17.45 -3.21 6.56
C ILE A 39 17.01 -4.05 7.75
N ASP A 40 16.48 -3.38 8.78
CA ASP A 40 15.85 -4.03 9.91
C ASP A 40 14.60 -4.82 9.48
N ASN A 41 14.34 -5.94 10.14
CA ASN A 41 13.18 -6.78 9.84
C ASN A 41 11.90 -6.16 10.42
N PHE A 42 10.97 -5.76 9.56
CA PHE A 42 9.64 -5.31 9.95
C PHE A 42 8.65 -5.36 8.78
N VAL A 43 7.37 -5.54 9.13
CA VAL A 43 6.25 -5.34 8.20
C VAL A 43 5.57 -4.00 8.45
N LEU A 44 5.48 -3.17 7.40
CA LEU A 44 4.82 -1.87 7.40
C LEU A 44 4.05 -1.65 6.09
N ALA A 45 2.79 -1.25 6.20
CA ALA A 45 1.98 -0.81 5.08
C ALA A 45 1.24 0.50 5.39
N ILE A 46 1.37 1.48 4.49
CA ILE A 46 0.64 2.75 4.49
C ILE A 46 -0.25 2.75 3.26
N ALA A 47 -1.56 2.83 3.43
CA ALA A 47 -2.48 2.64 2.31
C ALA A 47 -3.74 3.49 2.44
N THR A 48 -4.37 3.82 1.30
CA THR A 48 -5.70 4.41 1.31
C THR A 48 -6.69 3.47 2.02
N LYS A 49 -7.78 4.00 2.60
CA LYS A 49 -8.77 3.16 3.29
C LYS A 49 -9.24 1.96 2.47
N ARG A 50 -9.43 2.16 1.16
CA ARG A 50 -9.83 1.12 0.21
C ARG A 50 -8.72 0.08 0.01
N ALA A 51 -7.49 0.53 -0.26
CA ALA A 51 -6.36 -0.37 -0.47
C ALA A 51 -6.00 -1.16 0.79
N ALA A 52 -6.07 -0.54 1.98
CA ALA A 52 -5.79 -1.19 3.26
C ALA A 52 -6.67 -2.43 3.49
N VAL A 53 -7.96 -2.36 3.16
CA VAL A 53 -8.88 -3.51 3.29
C VAL A 53 -8.46 -4.66 2.36
N HIS A 54 -8.07 -4.34 1.12
CA HIS A 54 -7.58 -5.35 0.18
C HIS A 54 -6.24 -5.94 0.62
N LEU A 55 -5.31 -5.12 1.12
CA LEU A 55 -4.00 -5.57 1.58
C LEU A 55 -4.10 -6.56 2.74
N VAL A 56 -4.90 -6.26 3.78
CA VAL A 56 -5.09 -7.18 4.92
C VAL A 56 -5.71 -8.51 4.47
N ARG A 57 -6.62 -8.47 3.50
CA ARG A 57 -7.25 -9.68 2.98
C ARG A 57 -6.28 -10.49 2.11
N ASP A 58 -5.60 -9.83 1.19
CA ASP A 58 -4.89 -10.46 0.08
C ASP A 58 -3.41 -10.78 0.41
N MET A 59 -2.80 -10.11 1.39
CA MET A 59 -1.40 -10.29 1.76
C MET A 59 -1.27 -11.00 3.12
N ALA A 60 -0.48 -12.08 3.15
CA ALA A 60 -0.31 -12.91 4.35
C ALA A 60 0.46 -12.19 5.46
N ASP A 61 1.56 -11.54 5.09
CA ASP A 61 2.41 -10.77 5.99
C ASP A 61 1.64 -9.68 6.74
N ILE A 62 0.93 -8.78 6.04
CA ILE A 62 0.15 -7.72 6.69
C ILE A 62 -0.92 -8.33 7.61
N SER A 63 -1.58 -9.39 7.17
CA SER A 63 -2.63 -10.04 7.95
C SER A 63 -2.13 -10.72 9.23
N VAL A 64 -0.90 -11.19 9.23
CA VAL A 64 -0.30 -11.95 10.34
C VAL A 64 0.44 -11.00 11.30
N TYR A 65 1.21 -10.06 10.76
CA TYR A 65 2.13 -9.22 11.54
C TYR A 65 1.58 -7.82 11.86
N CYS A 66 0.56 -7.33 11.13
CA CYS A 66 -0.05 -6.02 11.37
C CYS A 66 -1.51 -6.13 11.85
N PRO A 67 -1.74 -6.43 13.14
CA PRO A 67 -3.08 -6.69 13.67
C PRO A 67 -3.99 -5.45 13.68
N GLU A 68 -3.42 -4.25 13.78
CA GLU A 68 -4.16 -3.00 13.93
C GLU A 68 -4.06 -2.09 12.69
N LYS A 69 -5.21 -1.55 12.27
CA LYS A 69 -5.31 -0.46 11.31
C LYS A 69 -5.48 0.86 12.05
N ARG A 70 -4.44 1.67 12.10
CA ARG A 70 -4.44 2.98 12.78
C ARG A 70 -4.66 4.10 11.77
N SER A 71 -5.48 5.09 12.11
CA SER A 71 -5.71 6.27 11.25
C SER A 71 -4.39 6.97 10.96
N GLY A 72 -4.09 7.22 9.68
CA GLY A 72 -2.87 7.91 9.26
C GLY A 72 -2.75 9.33 9.82
N GLU A 73 -3.87 9.97 10.12
CA GLU A 73 -3.91 11.30 10.74
C GLU A 73 -3.19 11.33 12.11
N LYS A 74 -3.17 10.21 12.84
CA LYS A 74 -2.42 10.09 14.10
C LYS A 74 -0.90 10.19 13.91
N PHE A 75 -0.44 9.97 12.69
CA PHE A 75 0.97 10.03 12.29
C PHE A 75 1.27 11.25 11.40
N GLY A 76 0.33 12.20 11.27
CA GLY A 76 0.51 13.38 10.42
C GLY A 76 0.31 13.14 8.93
N LEU A 77 -0.19 11.96 8.52
CA LEU A 77 -0.55 11.70 7.12
C LEU A 77 -1.86 12.42 6.75
N PRO A 78 -2.07 12.72 5.45
CA PRO A 78 -3.34 13.22 4.94
C PRO A 78 -4.52 12.31 5.32
N SER A 79 -5.72 12.89 5.35
CA SER A 79 -6.94 12.14 5.63
C SER A 79 -7.16 11.04 4.59
N GLY A 80 -7.72 9.91 5.02
CA GLY A 80 -7.99 8.78 4.13
C GLY A 80 -6.89 7.74 4.02
N PHE A 81 -5.78 7.89 4.74
CA PHE A 81 -4.76 6.85 4.89
C PHE A 81 -4.91 6.04 6.18
N TYR A 82 -4.50 4.77 6.13
CA TYR A 82 -4.29 3.90 7.27
C TYR A 82 -2.84 3.44 7.32
N VAL A 83 -2.36 3.24 8.54
CA VAL A 83 -1.05 2.66 8.83
C VAL A 83 -1.28 1.32 9.52
N MET A 84 -0.70 0.27 8.93
CA MET A 84 -0.65 -1.10 9.41
C MET A 84 0.82 -1.40 9.65
N SER A 85 1.23 -1.66 10.88
CA SER A 85 2.64 -1.84 11.20
C SER A 85 2.78 -2.86 12.30
N GLU A 86 3.79 -3.71 12.16
CA GLU A 86 4.25 -4.61 13.22
C GLU A 86 4.93 -3.81 14.34
N ILE A 87 5.87 -2.93 13.99
CA ILE A 87 6.69 -2.16 14.94
C ILE A 87 6.33 -0.67 14.86
N ALA A 88 5.85 -0.11 15.97
CA ALA A 88 5.49 1.32 16.03
C ALA A 88 6.70 2.26 15.89
N GLU A 89 7.87 1.83 16.35
CA GLU A 89 9.14 2.55 16.20
C GLU A 89 9.55 2.65 14.73
N ALA A 90 9.45 1.55 13.97
CA ALA A 90 9.71 1.54 12.53
C ALA A 90 8.76 2.49 11.79
N THR A 91 7.47 2.52 12.16
CA THR A 91 6.52 3.51 11.61
C THR A 91 7.02 4.94 11.80
N SER A 92 7.49 5.27 13.01
CA SER A 92 7.92 6.64 13.36
C SER A 92 9.25 7.01 12.69
N ALA A 93 10.15 6.04 12.49
CA ALA A 93 11.40 6.23 11.77
C ALA A 93 11.17 6.45 10.27
N VAL A 94 10.21 5.73 9.66
CA VAL A 94 9.86 5.85 8.24
C VAL A 94 9.03 7.11 7.96
N LEU A 95 8.09 7.46 8.83
CA LEU A 95 7.23 8.64 8.67
C LEU A 95 7.91 9.91 9.21
N ASP A 96 9.09 10.21 8.67
CA ASP A 96 9.80 11.45 8.97
C ASP A 96 9.14 12.68 8.32
N THR A 97 9.64 13.87 8.67
CA THR A 97 9.11 15.13 8.14
C THR A 97 9.12 15.22 6.60
N ARG A 98 10.11 14.62 5.93
CA ARG A 98 10.22 14.66 4.46
C ARG A 98 9.21 13.73 3.80
N VAL A 99 9.04 12.54 4.36
CA VAL A 99 8.05 11.54 3.90
C VAL A 99 6.64 12.11 4.08
N LEU A 100 6.33 12.71 5.23
CA LEU A 100 5.03 13.34 5.46
C LEU A 100 4.74 14.45 4.45
N GLN A 101 5.71 15.32 4.15
CA GLN A 101 5.57 16.35 3.11
C GLN A 101 5.34 15.74 1.72
N ALA A 102 6.02 14.64 1.40
CA ALA A 102 5.81 13.93 0.14
C ALA A 102 4.39 13.35 0.05
N PHE A 103 3.90 12.74 1.14
CA PHE A 103 2.51 12.27 1.21
C PHE A 103 1.52 13.42 1.05
N THR A 104 1.72 14.57 1.70
CA THR A 104 0.84 15.73 1.50
C THR A 104 0.82 16.21 0.04
N LYS A 105 1.98 16.23 -0.63
CA LYS A 105 2.09 16.68 -2.02
C LYS A 105 1.53 15.69 -3.03
N PHE A 106 1.70 14.40 -2.80
CA PHE A 106 1.41 13.34 -3.77
C PHE A 106 0.28 12.40 -3.37
N ALA A 107 -0.46 12.70 -2.29
CA ALA A 107 -1.58 11.90 -1.79
C ALA A 107 -2.55 11.37 -2.87
N PRO A 108 -2.95 12.16 -3.89
CA PRO A 108 -3.88 11.67 -4.92
C PRO A 108 -3.32 10.52 -5.77
N TYR A 109 -2.00 10.34 -5.80
CA TYR A 109 -1.29 9.36 -6.64
C TYR A 109 -0.82 8.13 -5.85
N ILE A 110 -0.85 8.18 -4.52
CA ILE A 110 -0.36 7.10 -3.67
C ILE A 110 -1.55 6.23 -3.25
N ASP A 111 -1.61 5.00 -3.78
CA ASP A 111 -2.62 4.03 -3.33
C ASP A 111 -2.15 3.27 -2.09
N TYR A 112 -0.92 2.76 -2.13
CA TYR A 112 -0.25 2.17 -0.97
C TYR A 112 1.27 2.16 -1.11
N ILE A 113 1.95 2.09 0.03
CA ILE A 113 3.36 1.73 0.20
C ILE A 113 3.39 0.52 1.12
N HIS A 114 4.11 -0.52 0.74
CA HIS A 114 4.24 -1.77 1.49
C HIS A 114 5.72 -2.16 1.57
N ILE A 115 6.22 -2.33 2.78
CA ILE A 115 7.57 -2.74 3.12
C ILE A 115 7.43 -3.99 3.99
N SER A 116 8.11 -5.07 3.60
CA SER A 116 7.98 -6.36 4.28
C SER A 116 9.21 -7.22 4.00
N ASP A 117 9.83 -7.70 5.06
CA ASP A 117 10.86 -8.75 5.04
C ASP A 117 10.23 -10.17 5.00
N GLN A 118 8.94 -10.28 5.32
CA GLN A 118 8.15 -11.51 5.35
C GLN A 118 7.26 -11.68 4.11
N TYR A 119 7.55 -10.96 3.02
CA TYR A 119 6.74 -11.01 1.81
C TYR A 119 6.72 -12.42 1.20
N SER A 120 5.55 -13.06 1.24
CA SER A 120 5.32 -14.42 0.73
C SER A 120 4.38 -14.45 -0.48
N GLY A 121 4.08 -13.28 -1.06
CA GLY A 121 3.11 -13.15 -2.14
C GLY A 121 1.67 -12.98 -1.64
N ARG A 122 0.73 -13.05 -2.59
CA ARG A 122 -0.70 -12.99 -2.26
C ARG A 122 -1.15 -14.33 -1.67
N LYS A 123 -2.03 -14.30 -0.67
CA LYS A 123 -2.66 -15.50 -0.13
C LYS A 123 -3.29 -16.29 -1.27
N GLN A 124 -2.94 -17.57 -1.36
CA GLN A 124 -3.63 -18.49 -2.27
C GLN A 124 -5.07 -18.61 -1.79
N GLN A 125 -6.03 -18.37 -2.70
CA GLN A 125 -7.43 -18.66 -2.43
C GLN A 125 -7.58 -20.19 -2.45
N GLU A 126 -7.90 -20.78 -1.29
CA GLU A 126 -8.47 -22.13 -1.22
C GLU A 126 -9.84 -22.19 -1.90
#